data_AF-A0A3B9L588-F1
#
_entry.id   AF-A0A3B9L588-F1
#
_cell.length_a   1.000
_cell.length_b   1.000
_cell.length_c   1.000
_cell.angle_alpha   90.00
_cell.angle_beta   90.00
_cell.angle_gamma   90.00
#
_symmetry.space_group_name_H-M   'P 1'
#
loop_
_entity.id
_entity.type
_entity.pdbx_description
1 polymer ?
#
loop_
_entity_poly.entity_id
_entity_poly.type
_entity_poly.pdbx_seq_one_letter_code
_entity_poly.pdbx_strand_id
1 'polypeptide(L)'
;MCGIVGAIAKRNVVPMLIEGLCRLEYRGYDSAGLAILDTKIKRVRAVGRVSELQNKATAEGLTGMLGIGHTRWATHGGVTESNAHPHVSPTQDHPEIAVVHNGIIENHDEQRARLKKLGYVFASQTDTEVIAHLVHYYCQQGLELLAAVKKSVSELTGAFAISVIAVNRPDIMACARLGCPLLIGLGEGENFIASDVSAVLSSTRKVIYLEDGDVATLTTEAVTIYGKDGQLAQRKVHMSDVSLASLELGPYSHFMQKEIYEQPRALADTIEALIDDGAFRPELF
;
A
#
# COMPACT_ATOMS: atom_id res chain seq x y z
N MET A 1 -6.19 10.27 -4.80
CA MET A 1 -5.24 9.74 -3.78
C MET A 1 -4.78 8.37 -4.28
N CYS A 2 -3.53 7.99 -4.22
CA CYS A 2 -3.14 6.67 -4.74
C CYS A 2 -3.68 5.50 -3.87
N GLY A 3 -3.63 4.26 -4.37
CA GLY A 3 -4.01 3.05 -3.66
C GLY A 3 -2.82 2.12 -3.42
N ILE A 4 -2.66 1.58 -2.20
CA ILE A 4 -1.71 0.52 -1.87
C ILE A 4 -2.48 -0.73 -1.48
N VAL A 5 -2.02 -1.89 -1.95
CA VAL A 5 -2.38 -3.20 -1.41
C VAL A 5 -1.13 -4.07 -1.31
N GLY A 6 -1.07 -4.96 -0.33
CA GLY A 6 0.01 -5.92 -0.19
C GLY A 6 -0.45 -7.14 0.59
N ALA A 7 0.19 -8.27 0.33
CA ALA A 7 -0.20 -9.55 0.90
C ALA A 7 1.02 -10.45 1.08
N ILE A 8 1.04 -11.17 2.19
CA ILE A 8 1.94 -12.29 2.45
C ILE A 8 1.11 -13.48 2.91
N ALA A 9 1.19 -14.60 2.18
CA ALA A 9 0.32 -15.76 2.37
C ALA A 9 1.01 -17.07 1.99
N LYS A 10 0.36 -18.21 2.28
CA LYS A 10 0.80 -19.54 1.82
C LYS A 10 0.19 -19.98 0.49
N ARG A 11 -0.48 -19.04 -0.20
CA ARG A 11 -1.16 -19.22 -1.49
C ARG A 11 -0.77 -18.11 -2.46
N ASN A 12 -1.12 -18.28 -3.73
CA ASN A 12 -0.89 -17.22 -4.72
C ASN A 12 -1.67 -15.95 -4.36
N VAL A 13 -0.96 -14.84 -4.17
CA VAL A 13 -1.56 -13.55 -3.76
C VAL A 13 -2.00 -12.68 -4.95
N VAL A 14 -1.58 -13.00 -6.18
CA VAL A 14 -1.85 -12.16 -7.36
C VAL A 14 -3.33 -11.86 -7.58
N PRO A 15 -4.26 -12.83 -7.52
CA PRO A 15 -5.69 -12.54 -7.71
C PRO A 15 -6.24 -11.56 -6.66
N MET A 16 -5.82 -11.72 -5.40
CA MET A 16 -6.22 -10.83 -4.31
C MET A 16 -5.68 -9.42 -4.52
N LEU A 17 -4.40 -9.27 -4.87
CA LEU A 17 -3.81 -7.96 -5.12
C LEU A 17 -4.54 -7.23 -6.25
N ILE A 18 -4.87 -7.92 -7.34
CA ILE A 18 -5.63 -7.34 -8.46
C ILE A 18 -7.03 -6.91 -7.99
N GLU A 19 -7.75 -7.76 -7.25
CA GLU A 19 -9.07 -7.42 -6.70
C GLU A 19 -9.00 -6.20 -5.78
N GLY A 20 -8.01 -6.16 -4.88
CA GLY A 20 -7.76 -5.04 -3.98
C GLY A 20 -7.49 -3.75 -4.75
N LEU A 21 -6.69 -3.79 -5.82
CA LEU A 21 -6.44 -2.63 -6.68
C LEU A 21 -7.71 -2.17 -7.41
N CYS A 22 -8.55 -3.09 -7.92
CA CYS A 22 -9.83 -2.74 -8.52
C CYS A 22 -10.72 -1.97 -7.53
N ARG A 23 -10.73 -2.39 -6.26
CA ARG A 23 -11.48 -1.69 -5.18
C ARG A 23 -10.87 -0.35 -4.78
N LEU A 24 -9.63 -0.06 -5.17
CA LEU A 24 -8.94 1.21 -4.93
C LEU A 24 -8.89 2.12 -6.16
N GLU A 25 -9.42 1.68 -7.31
CA GLU A 25 -9.33 2.41 -8.59
C GLU A 25 -10.07 3.76 -8.54
N TYR A 26 -11.10 3.89 -7.69
CA TYR A 26 -11.79 5.16 -7.45
C TYR A 26 -10.87 6.27 -6.91
N ARG A 27 -9.70 5.88 -6.34
CA ARG A 27 -8.73 6.83 -5.80
C ARG A 27 -7.69 7.27 -6.85
N GLY A 28 -7.37 6.40 -7.82
CA GLY A 28 -6.43 6.68 -8.92
C GLY A 28 -6.41 5.60 -10.00
N TYR A 29 -6.27 6.03 -11.26
CA TYR A 29 -6.42 5.19 -12.45
C TYR A 29 -5.48 5.58 -13.62
N ASP A 30 -4.46 6.42 -13.37
CA ASP A 30 -3.51 6.82 -14.42
C ASP A 30 -2.57 5.67 -14.79
N SER A 31 -2.23 4.84 -13.81
CA SER A 31 -1.43 3.63 -13.98
C SER A 31 -1.59 2.71 -12.78
N ALA A 32 -1.27 1.44 -12.97
CA ALA A 32 -1.25 0.45 -11.90
C ALA A 32 -0.07 -0.52 -12.09
N GLY A 33 0.34 -1.15 -10.99
CA GLY A 33 1.36 -2.18 -11.06
C GLY A 33 1.41 -3.07 -9.85
N LEU A 34 2.15 -4.17 -9.98
CA LEU A 34 2.38 -5.14 -8.93
C LEU A 34 3.79 -5.72 -9.02
N ALA A 35 4.35 -6.05 -7.86
CA ALA A 35 5.61 -6.76 -7.71
C ALA A 35 5.37 -7.96 -6.80
N ILE A 36 5.75 -9.12 -7.31
CA ILE A 36 5.56 -10.41 -6.65
C ILE A 36 6.95 -10.99 -6.36
N LEU A 37 7.14 -11.43 -5.13
CA LEU A 37 8.33 -12.12 -4.66
C LEU A 37 8.01 -13.59 -4.46
N ASP A 38 8.74 -14.42 -5.19
CA ASP A 38 8.90 -15.85 -4.98
C ASP A 38 10.40 -16.11 -4.81
N THR A 39 11.08 -16.73 -5.78
CA THR A 39 12.56 -16.83 -5.80
C THR A 39 13.26 -15.51 -6.19
N LYS A 40 12.56 -14.67 -6.96
CA LYS A 40 13.01 -13.35 -7.39
C LYS A 40 11.83 -12.41 -7.47
N ILE A 41 12.09 -11.10 -7.46
CA ILE A 41 11.05 -10.12 -7.71
C ILE A 41 10.70 -10.12 -9.21
N LYS A 42 9.44 -10.40 -9.53
CA LYS A 42 8.86 -10.14 -10.84
C LYS A 42 7.88 -8.98 -10.73
N ARG A 43 7.95 -8.03 -11.66
CA ARG A 43 7.13 -6.82 -11.62
C ARG A 43 6.42 -6.60 -12.95
N VAL A 44 5.14 -6.28 -12.88
CA VAL A 44 4.31 -5.90 -14.03
C VAL A 44 3.69 -4.54 -13.75
N ARG A 45 3.71 -3.66 -14.75
CA ARG A 45 3.14 -2.31 -14.69
C ARG A 45 2.38 -2.00 -15.97
N ALA A 46 1.35 -1.18 -15.86
CA ALA A 46 0.56 -0.72 -16.99
C ALA A 46 0.13 0.73 -16.78
N VAL A 47 0.09 1.49 -17.87
CA VAL A 47 -0.61 2.77 -17.93
C VAL A 47 -2.11 2.49 -18.10
N GLY A 48 -2.94 3.31 -17.47
CA GLY A 48 -4.40 3.17 -17.45
C GLY A 48 -4.92 2.36 -16.27
N ARG A 49 -6.10 1.78 -16.49
CA ARG A 49 -6.91 1.08 -15.47
C ARG A 49 -6.29 -0.25 -15.04
N VAL A 50 -6.76 -0.76 -13.90
CA VAL A 50 -6.32 -2.03 -13.32
C VAL A 50 -6.58 -3.22 -14.26
N SER A 51 -7.56 -3.11 -15.17
CA SER A 51 -7.80 -4.11 -16.22
C SER A 51 -6.59 -4.34 -17.12
N GLU A 52 -5.86 -3.28 -17.49
CA GLU A 52 -4.66 -3.40 -18.33
C GLU A 52 -3.54 -4.13 -17.58
N LEU A 53 -3.40 -3.85 -16.28
CA LEU A 53 -2.48 -4.56 -15.42
C LEU A 53 -2.84 -6.05 -15.31
N GLN A 54 -4.13 -6.36 -15.13
CA GLN A 54 -4.62 -7.74 -15.03
C GLN A 54 -4.32 -8.54 -16.29
N ASN A 55 -4.55 -7.95 -17.47
CA ASN A 55 -4.23 -8.57 -18.75
C ASN A 55 -2.75 -8.92 -18.86
N LYS A 56 -1.86 -7.96 -18.54
CA LYS A 56 -0.41 -8.20 -18.56
C LYS A 56 0.04 -9.24 -17.52
N ALA A 57 -0.46 -9.16 -16.29
CA ALA A 57 -0.11 -10.10 -15.23
C ALA A 57 -0.53 -11.55 -15.56
N THR A 58 -1.68 -11.70 -16.22
CA THR A 58 -2.16 -12.99 -16.72
C THR A 58 -1.29 -13.52 -17.86
N ALA A 59 -0.94 -12.67 -18.83
CA ALA A 59 -0.06 -13.04 -19.94
C ALA A 59 1.33 -13.49 -19.49
N GLU A 60 1.87 -12.85 -18.44
CA GLU A 60 3.16 -13.20 -17.81
C GLU A 60 3.07 -14.43 -16.87
N GLY A 61 1.87 -14.95 -16.61
CA GLY A 61 1.65 -16.07 -15.69
C GLY A 61 2.13 -15.77 -14.27
N LEU A 62 1.91 -14.54 -13.79
CA LEU A 62 2.47 -14.09 -12.53
C LEU A 62 1.87 -14.85 -11.34
N THR A 63 2.74 -15.31 -10.44
CA THR A 63 2.35 -16.05 -9.24
C THR A 63 3.41 -15.87 -8.15
N GLY A 64 2.98 -15.91 -6.90
CA GLY A 64 3.87 -15.89 -5.74
C GLY A 64 3.11 -15.69 -4.44
N MET A 65 3.83 -15.82 -3.33
CA MET A 65 3.28 -15.86 -1.97
C MET A 65 3.38 -14.53 -1.24
N LEU A 66 4.24 -13.63 -1.73
CA LEU A 66 4.45 -12.29 -1.20
C LEU A 66 4.35 -11.28 -2.34
N GLY A 67 3.60 -10.20 -2.15
CA GLY A 67 3.51 -9.18 -3.19
C GLY A 67 2.91 -7.86 -2.71
N ILE A 68 3.22 -6.83 -3.48
CA ILE A 68 2.73 -5.46 -3.29
C ILE A 68 2.18 -4.92 -4.61
N GLY A 69 1.11 -4.15 -4.53
CA GLY A 69 0.40 -3.55 -5.65
C GLY A 69 0.10 -2.07 -5.40
N HIS A 70 -0.05 -1.33 -6.49
CA HIS A 70 -0.34 0.10 -6.44
C HIS A 70 -1.24 0.57 -7.57
N THR A 71 -2.15 1.50 -7.27
CA THR A 71 -2.79 2.38 -8.25
C THR A 71 -2.32 3.80 -8.05
N ARG A 72 -1.96 4.47 -9.16
CA ARG A 72 -1.32 5.77 -9.13
C ARG A 72 -2.22 6.86 -9.69
N TRP A 73 -2.23 7.99 -8.99
CA TRP A 73 -2.62 9.30 -9.46
C TRP A 73 -1.35 10.14 -9.55
N ALA A 74 -0.97 10.58 -10.75
CA ALA A 74 0.34 11.20 -10.98
C ALA A 74 0.46 12.58 -10.30
N THR A 75 1.50 12.78 -9.49
CA THR A 75 1.88 14.09 -8.91
C THR A 75 3.23 14.54 -9.47
N HIS A 76 4.28 13.74 -9.28
CA HIS A 76 5.63 13.96 -9.84
C HIS A 76 5.91 13.06 -11.04
N GLY A 77 6.29 13.64 -12.18
CA GLY A 77 6.56 12.89 -13.41
C GLY A 77 5.29 12.49 -14.17
N GLY A 78 5.39 12.39 -15.50
CA GLY A 78 4.25 12.12 -16.37
C GLY A 78 3.63 10.72 -16.19
N VAL A 79 2.44 10.53 -16.76
CA VAL A 79 1.75 9.23 -16.83
C VAL A 79 2.50 8.33 -17.82
N THR A 80 3.41 7.52 -17.28
CA THR A 80 4.25 6.60 -18.05
C THR A 80 4.44 5.33 -17.26
N GLU A 81 4.72 4.22 -17.95
CA GLU A 81 4.96 2.95 -17.29
C GLU A 81 6.22 2.98 -16.42
N SER A 82 7.24 3.77 -16.77
CA SER A 82 8.46 3.93 -15.97
C SER A 82 8.20 4.62 -14.62
N ASN A 83 7.24 5.55 -14.57
CA ASN A 83 6.81 6.25 -13.35
C ASN A 83 5.72 5.48 -12.56
N ALA A 84 5.15 4.41 -13.11
CA ALA A 84 4.20 3.58 -12.40
C ALA A 84 4.93 2.80 -11.28
N HIS A 85 4.26 2.63 -10.15
CA HIS A 85 4.75 1.79 -9.05
C HIS A 85 4.45 0.30 -9.37
N PRO A 86 5.11 -0.66 -8.71
CA PRO A 86 6.19 -0.52 -7.73
C PRO A 86 7.52 -0.02 -8.34
N HIS A 87 8.30 0.74 -7.58
CA HIS A 87 9.69 1.04 -7.92
C HIS A 87 10.62 -0.05 -7.36
N VAL A 88 11.78 -0.22 -7.99
CA VAL A 88 12.72 -1.30 -7.64
C VAL A 88 14.15 -0.80 -7.55
N SER A 89 14.99 -1.54 -6.83
CA SER A 89 16.43 -1.29 -6.66
C SER A 89 17.18 -2.63 -6.53
N PRO A 90 18.45 -2.75 -6.95
CA PRO A 90 19.31 -1.72 -7.54
C PRO A 90 19.03 -1.43 -9.00
N THR A 91 18.56 -2.41 -9.78
CA THR A 91 18.34 -2.27 -11.23
C THR A 91 16.98 -2.80 -11.63
N GLN A 92 16.53 -2.45 -12.84
CA GLN A 92 15.25 -2.92 -13.38
C GLN A 92 15.29 -4.41 -13.74
N ASP A 93 16.45 -4.93 -14.16
CA ASP A 93 16.63 -6.31 -14.62
C ASP A 93 16.92 -7.29 -13.45
N HIS A 94 17.60 -6.79 -12.42
CA HIS A 94 17.91 -7.55 -11.20
C HIS A 94 17.45 -6.78 -9.96
N PRO A 95 16.12 -6.70 -9.73
CA PRO A 95 15.57 -6.06 -8.56
C PRO A 95 15.77 -6.93 -7.30
N GLU A 96 16.32 -6.32 -6.25
CA GLU A 96 16.45 -6.91 -4.92
C GLU A 96 15.41 -6.36 -3.93
N ILE A 97 15.00 -5.10 -4.13
CA ILE A 97 13.98 -4.40 -3.35
C ILE A 97 12.87 -3.95 -4.29
N ALA A 98 11.61 -4.05 -3.84
CA ALA A 98 10.48 -3.38 -4.46
C ALA A 98 9.69 -2.55 -3.44
N VAL A 99 9.22 -1.37 -3.87
CA VAL A 99 8.51 -0.40 -3.03
C VAL A 99 7.26 0.13 -3.72
N VAL A 100 6.17 0.22 -2.96
CA VAL A 100 4.99 1.04 -3.29
C VAL A 100 4.85 2.18 -2.29
N HIS A 101 4.33 3.31 -2.74
CA HIS A 101 4.28 4.55 -1.96
C HIS A 101 3.03 5.36 -2.28
N ASN A 102 2.38 5.88 -1.23
CA ASN A 102 1.37 6.91 -1.28
C ASN A 102 1.90 8.11 -0.51
N GLY A 103 1.90 9.30 -1.12
CA GLY A 103 2.40 10.50 -0.46
C GLY A 103 3.37 11.27 -1.34
N ILE A 104 4.13 12.15 -0.70
CA ILE A 104 5.16 12.98 -1.34
C ILE A 104 6.39 12.98 -0.43
N ILE A 105 7.54 12.66 -1.01
CA ILE A 105 8.85 12.84 -0.36
C ILE A 105 9.41 14.21 -0.77
N GLU A 106 9.40 15.16 0.16
CA GLU A 106 9.74 16.55 -0.08
C GLU A 106 11.25 16.75 -0.30
N ASN A 107 12.10 15.97 0.39
CA ASN A 107 13.54 16.03 0.24
C ASN A 107 14.11 15.02 -0.80
N HIS A 108 13.29 14.61 -1.78
CA HIS A 108 13.70 13.60 -2.75
C HIS A 108 14.87 14.05 -3.64
N ASP A 109 14.98 15.34 -4.00
CA ASP A 109 16.07 15.86 -4.83
C ASP A 109 17.44 15.73 -4.14
N GLU A 110 17.50 16.06 -2.85
CA GLU A 110 18.70 15.92 -2.03
C GLU A 110 19.13 14.44 -1.95
N GLN A 111 18.20 13.56 -1.61
CA GLN A 111 18.47 12.12 -1.49
C GLN A 111 18.83 11.50 -2.83
N ARG A 112 18.17 11.90 -3.92
CA ARG A 112 18.49 11.48 -5.28
C ARG A 112 19.91 11.88 -5.67
N ALA A 113 20.31 13.12 -5.38
CA ALA A 113 21.67 13.58 -5.64
C ALA A 113 22.72 12.79 -4.84
N ARG A 114 22.44 12.49 -3.56
CA ARG A 114 23.29 11.64 -2.70
C ARG A 114 23.43 10.23 -3.26
N LEU A 115 22.32 9.57 -3.60
CA LEU A 115 22.31 8.19 -4.10
C LEU A 115 23.01 8.07 -5.46
N LYS A 116 22.88 9.06 -6.35
CA LYS A 116 23.63 9.09 -7.60
C LYS A 116 25.15 9.11 -7.37
N LYS A 117 25.64 9.87 -6.37
CA LYS A 117 27.07 9.88 -6.00
C LYS A 117 27.54 8.52 -5.46
N LEU A 118 26.63 7.72 -4.91
CA LEU A 118 26.89 6.36 -4.44
C LEU A 118 26.76 5.30 -5.56
N GLY A 119 26.48 5.72 -6.80
CA GLY A 119 26.46 4.84 -7.98
C GLY A 119 25.06 4.37 -8.41
N TYR A 120 23.98 4.81 -7.76
CA TYR A 120 22.62 4.45 -8.17
C TYR A 120 22.19 5.15 -9.46
N VAL A 121 21.55 4.39 -10.35
CA VAL A 121 20.95 4.90 -11.58
C VAL A 121 19.44 4.97 -11.39
N PHE A 122 18.89 6.17 -11.56
CA PHE A 122 17.44 6.41 -11.48
C PHE A 122 16.81 6.24 -12.86
N ALA A 123 15.79 5.39 -12.94
CA ALA A 123 15.04 5.10 -14.17
C ALA A 123 13.72 5.89 -14.27
N SER A 124 13.38 6.69 -13.25
CA SER A 124 12.12 7.43 -13.18
C SER A 124 12.29 8.88 -12.70
N GLN A 125 11.20 9.63 -12.85
CA GLN A 125 11.09 11.01 -12.37
C GLN A 125 10.42 11.08 -10.99
N THR A 126 10.07 9.94 -10.39
CA THR A 126 9.29 9.93 -9.15
C THR A 126 10.19 10.10 -7.94
N ASP A 127 9.63 10.73 -6.93
CA ASP A 127 10.16 10.80 -5.58
C ASP A 127 10.26 9.39 -4.94
N THR A 128 9.32 8.50 -5.25
CA THR A 128 9.26 7.11 -4.75
C THR A 128 10.53 6.29 -5.03
N GLU A 129 11.19 6.46 -6.18
CA GLU A 129 12.39 5.68 -6.52
C GLU A 129 13.54 5.89 -5.51
N VAL A 130 13.58 7.07 -4.87
CA VAL A 130 14.52 7.36 -3.78
C VAL A 130 14.36 6.36 -2.62
N ILE A 131 13.12 6.00 -2.29
CA ILE A 131 12.82 5.08 -1.18
C ILE A 131 13.39 3.70 -1.48
N ALA A 132 13.20 3.19 -2.70
CA ALA A 132 13.72 1.89 -3.11
C ALA A 132 15.25 1.83 -3.01
N HIS A 133 15.94 2.87 -3.49
CA HIS A 133 17.39 2.96 -3.44
C HIS A 133 17.94 3.20 -2.02
N LEU A 134 17.27 4.00 -1.18
CA LEU A 134 17.66 4.19 0.22
C LEU A 134 17.58 2.89 1.01
N VAL A 135 16.48 2.14 0.89
CA VAL A 135 16.32 0.86 1.58
C VAL A 135 17.39 -0.12 1.10
N HIS A 136 17.59 -0.24 -0.21
CA HIS A 136 18.64 -1.09 -0.77
C HIS A 136 20.03 -0.68 -0.26
N TYR A 137 20.35 0.61 -0.25
CA TYR A 137 21.62 1.12 0.28
C TYR A 137 21.86 0.65 1.72
N TYR A 138 20.86 0.76 2.59
CA TYR A 138 21.00 0.33 3.98
C TYR A 138 21.08 -1.20 4.14
N CYS A 139 20.38 -1.97 3.30
CA CYS A 139 20.56 -3.42 3.25
C CYS A 139 22.00 -3.81 2.85
N GLN A 140 22.59 -3.11 1.87
CA GLN A 140 23.98 -3.34 1.46
C GLN A 140 25.01 -2.95 2.55
N GLN A 141 24.61 -2.15 3.54
CA GLN A 141 25.41 -1.86 4.74
C GLN A 141 25.22 -2.91 5.85
N GLY A 142 24.53 -4.02 5.57
CA GLY A 142 24.30 -5.13 6.50
C GLY A 142 23.11 -4.95 7.42
N LEU A 143 22.22 -3.97 7.18
CA LEU A 143 20.98 -3.84 7.94
C LEU A 143 19.92 -4.82 7.44
N GLU A 144 19.25 -5.49 8.37
CA GLU A 144 18.04 -6.25 8.09
C GLU A 144 16.92 -5.35 7.55
N LEU A 145 15.99 -5.91 6.77
CA LEU A 145 14.94 -5.15 6.06
C LEU A 145 14.21 -4.13 6.95
N LEU A 146 13.77 -4.53 8.15
CA LEU A 146 13.10 -3.64 9.09
C LEU A 146 14.01 -2.46 9.51
N ALA A 147 15.27 -2.74 9.83
CA ALA A 147 16.23 -1.71 10.23
C ALA A 147 16.56 -0.77 9.07
N ALA A 148 16.70 -1.31 7.86
CA ALA A 148 16.89 -0.52 6.64
C ALA A 148 15.68 0.39 6.35
N VAL A 149 14.46 -0.11 6.52
CA VAL A 149 13.24 0.69 6.38
C VAL A 149 13.18 1.79 7.46
N LYS A 150 13.37 1.45 8.75
CA LYS A 150 13.40 2.43 9.85
C LYS A 150 14.42 3.54 9.59
N LYS A 151 15.62 3.18 9.15
CA LYS A 151 16.69 4.13 8.84
C LYS A 151 16.36 4.98 7.62
N SER A 152 15.78 4.39 6.58
CA SER A 152 15.36 5.12 5.39
C SER A 152 14.29 6.15 5.74
N VAL A 153 13.22 5.76 6.43
CA VAL A 153 12.11 6.67 6.75
C VAL A 153 12.49 7.78 7.72
N SER A 154 13.51 7.58 8.57
CA SER A 154 14.05 8.66 9.43
C SER A 154 14.76 9.78 8.65
N GLU A 155 15.15 9.51 7.39
CA GLU A 155 15.83 10.47 6.51
C GLU A 155 14.89 11.08 5.46
N LEU A 156 13.62 10.67 5.44
CA LEU A 156 12.61 11.20 4.54
C LEU A 156 11.84 12.33 5.21
N THR A 157 11.55 13.38 4.44
CA THR A 157 10.68 14.49 4.83
C THR A 157 9.40 14.47 3.99
N GLY A 158 8.26 14.76 4.61
CA GLY A 158 6.95 14.79 3.95
C GLY A 158 5.96 13.84 4.59
N ALA A 159 5.01 13.35 3.80
CA ALA A 159 4.01 12.37 4.22
C ALA A 159 4.07 11.17 3.28
N PHE A 160 4.06 9.97 3.85
CA PHE A 160 4.15 8.72 3.11
C PHE A 160 3.44 7.57 3.82
N ALA A 161 2.91 6.64 3.03
CA ALA A 161 2.64 5.27 3.40
C ALA A 161 3.38 4.39 2.41
N ILE A 162 4.18 3.45 2.90
CA ILE A 162 5.01 2.58 2.06
C ILE A 162 4.86 1.12 2.40
N SER A 163 5.10 0.27 1.41
CA SER A 163 5.38 -1.15 1.61
C SER A 163 6.58 -1.59 0.82
N VAL A 164 7.36 -2.48 1.41
CA VAL A 164 8.66 -2.91 0.92
C VAL A 164 8.78 -4.42 1.05
N ILE A 165 9.25 -5.05 -0.04
CA ILE A 165 9.62 -6.47 -0.09
C ILE A 165 11.06 -6.59 -0.59
N ALA A 166 11.76 -7.62 -0.11
CA ALA A 166 13.18 -7.81 -0.40
C ALA A 166 13.52 -9.27 -0.69
N VAL A 167 14.30 -9.53 -1.73
CA VAL A 167 14.71 -10.89 -2.15
C VAL A 167 15.44 -11.64 -1.05
N ASN A 168 16.24 -10.96 -0.23
CA ASN A 168 16.98 -11.57 0.87
C ASN A 168 16.11 -11.92 2.09
N ARG A 169 14.87 -11.43 2.15
CA ARG A 169 13.88 -11.67 3.23
C ARG A 169 12.50 -11.97 2.63
N PRO A 170 12.34 -13.09 1.90
CA PRO A 170 11.08 -13.44 1.23
C PRO A 170 9.95 -13.81 2.20
N ASP A 171 10.26 -13.98 3.48
CA ASP A 171 9.36 -14.28 4.58
C ASP A 171 8.77 -13.03 5.26
N ILE A 172 9.18 -11.82 4.84
CA ILE A 172 8.78 -10.57 5.48
C ILE A 172 8.34 -9.53 4.45
N MET A 173 7.19 -8.89 4.75
CA MET A 173 6.82 -7.59 4.19
C MET A 173 7.02 -6.51 5.26
N ALA A 174 7.72 -5.43 4.91
CA ALA A 174 7.87 -4.28 5.80
C ALA A 174 7.01 -3.11 5.32
N CYS A 175 6.43 -2.34 6.23
CA CYS A 175 5.67 -1.15 5.91
C CYS A 175 5.92 -0.02 6.90
N ALA A 176 5.66 1.22 6.49
CA ALA A 176 5.79 2.38 7.34
C ALA A 176 4.74 3.44 6.98
N ARG A 177 4.34 4.22 7.98
CA ARG A 177 3.32 5.26 7.86
C ARG A 177 3.77 6.57 8.49
N LEU A 178 3.54 7.66 7.78
CA LEU A 178 3.58 9.03 8.27
C LEU A 178 2.60 9.89 7.45
N GLY A 179 1.47 10.31 8.02
CA GLY A 179 0.51 11.23 7.40
C GLY A 179 -0.42 10.62 6.34
N CYS A 180 0.01 9.61 5.58
CA CYS A 180 -0.86 8.89 4.64
C CYS A 180 -1.50 7.65 5.29
N PRO A 181 -2.78 7.32 5.00
CA PRO A 181 -3.45 6.19 5.63
C PRO A 181 -2.83 4.86 5.20
N LEU A 182 -2.61 3.99 6.17
CA LEU A 182 -2.20 2.60 5.98
C LEU A 182 -2.76 1.75 7.11
N LEU A 183 -3.28 0.58 6.77
CA LEU A 183 -3.77 -0.42 7.71
C LEU A 183 -3.19 -1.79 7.40
N ILE A 184 -3.27 -2.66 8.40
CA ILE A 184 -2.91 -4.06 8.33
C ILE A 184 -4.19 -4.89 8.43
N GLY A 185 -4.42 -5.79 7.47
CA GLY A 185 -5.46 -6.81 7.56
C GLY A 185 -4.90 -8.11 8.14
N LEU A 186 -5.59 -8.69 9.11
CA LEU A 186 -5.20 -9.92 9.79
C LEU A 186 -5.97 -11.12 9.23
N GLY A 187 -5.28 -12.07 8.62
CA GLY A 187 -5.84 -13.34 8.14
C GLY A 187 -5.40 -14.54 8.97
N GLU A 188 -5.78 -15.74 8.53
CA GLU A 188 -5.33 -17.01 9.11
C GLU A 188 -4.19 -17.60 8.29
N GLY A 189 -2.94 -17.47 8.77
CA GLY A 189 -1.76 -17.89 8.01
C GLY A 189 -1.43 -16.96 6.82
N GLU A 190 -2.03 -15.77 6.80
CA GLU A 190 -1.79 -14.72 5.83
C GLU A 190 -2.04 -13.35 6.47
N ASN A 191 -1.33 -12.33 6.01
CA ASN A 191 -1.50 -10.96 6.46
C ASN A 191 -1.43 -9.99 5.28
N PHE A 192 -2.08 -8.84 5.45
CA PHE A 192 -2.32 -7.90 4.37
C PHE A 192 -2.00 -6.48 4.80
N ILE A 193 -1.77 -5.62 3.83
CA ILE A 193 -1.78 -4.17 4.02
C ILE A 193 -2.66 -3.53 2.98
N ALA A 194 -3.26 -2.39 3.33
CA ALA A 194 -3.92 -1.55 2.36
C ALA A 194 -3.97 -0.10 2.80
N SER A 195 -4.14 0.81 1.85
CA SER A 195 -4.43 2.23 2.14
C SER A 195 -5.91 2.48 2.48
N ASP A 196 -6.79 1.52 2.21
CA ASP A 196 -8.22 1.56 2.53
C ASP A 196 -8.70 0.13 2.86
N VAL A 197 -9.67 0.02 3.77
CA VAL A 197 -10.19 -1.28 4.21
C VAL A 197 -10.86 -2.04 3.07
N SER A 198 -11.45 -1.34 2.09
CA SER A 198 -12.14 -1.95 0.95
C SER A 198 -11.29 -2.99 0.23
N ALA A 199 -9.98 -2.77 0.14
CA ALA A 199 -9.04 -3.63 -0.59
C ALA A 199 -8.78 -4.98 0.09
N VAL A 200 -9.07 -5.12 1.38
CA VAL A 200 -8.82 -6.35 2.15
C VAL A 200 -10.10 -7.06 2.59
N LEU A 201 -11.29 -6.45 2.41
CA LEU A 201 -12.56 -6.99 2.90
C LEU A 201 -12.95 -8.36 2.33
N SER A 202 -12.48 -8.71 1.12
CA SER A 202 -12.70 -10.05 0.56
C SER A 202 -11.89 -11.13 1.26
N SER A 203 -10.82 -10.75 1.98
CA SER A 203 -9.91 -11.66 2.67
C SER A 203 -10.05 -11.60 4.20
N THR A 204 -10.30 -10.42 4.78
CA THR A 204 -10.49 -10.27 6.23
C THR A 204 -11.27 -9.01 6.60
N ARG A 205 -11.95 -9.07 7.75
CA ARG A 205 -12.59 -7.92 8.42
C ARG A 205 -11.80 -7.42 9.63
N LYS A 206 -10.79 -8.16 10.09
CA LYS A 206 -9.95 -7.78 11.23
C LYS A 206 -8.83 -6.88 10.73
N VAL A 207 -8.85 -5.62 11.14
CA VAL A 207 -7.86 -4.63 10.70
C VAL A 207 -7.21 -3.90 11.88
N ILE A 208 -5.96 -3.51 11.69
CA ILE A 208 -5.21 -2.63 12.57
C ILE A 208 -4.89 -1.36 11.78
N TYR A 209 -5.33 -0.20 12.28
CA TYR A 209 -4.90 1.08 11.73
C TYR A 209 -3.55 1.45 12.31
N LEU A 210 -2.56 1.70 11.44
CA LEU A 210 -1.25 2.17 11.88
C LEU A 210 -1.35 3.62 12.33
N GLU A 211 -0.52 4.03 13.26
CA GLU A 211 -0.38 5.43 13.67
C GLU A 211 0.77 6.12 12.91
N ASP A 212 0.83 7.44 12.99
CA ASP A 212 1.90 8.20 12.36
C ASP A 212 3.25 7.94 13.07
N GLY A 213 4.25 7.56 12.27
CA GLY A 213 5.55 7.12 12.74
C GLY A 213 5.65 5.62 12.97
N ASP A 214 4.57 4.85 12.77
CA ASP A 214 4.63 3.40 12.88
C ASP A 214 5.44 2.79 11.73
N VAL A 215 6.25 1.79 12.09
CA VAL A 215 6.93 0.88 11.16
C VAL A 215 6.61 -0.55 11.58
N ALA A 216 6.17 -1.38 10.64
CA ALA A 216 5.75 -2.74 10.93
C ALA A 216 6.38 -3.78 9.98
N THR A 217 6.45 -5.01 10.48
CA THR A 217 6.76 -6.20 9.68
C THR A 217 5.63 -7.21 9.78
N LEU A 218 5.33 -7.83 8.65
CA LEU A 218 4.31 -8.85 8.52
C LEU A 218 4.96 -10.12 7.99
N THR A 219 4.73 -11.23 8.68
CA THR A 219 4.96 -12.59 8.18
C THR A 219 3.62 -13.26 7.88
N THR A 220 3.60 -14.51 7.45
CA THR A 220 2.36 -15.29 7.35
C THR A 220 1.69 -15.54 8.72
N GLU A 221 2.45 -15.50 9.82
CA GLU A 221 1.99 -15.86 11.16
C GLU A 221 1.84 -14.67 12.11
N ALA A 222 2.61 -13.60 11.89
CA ALA A 222 2.74 -12.54 12.88
C ALA A 222 2.81 -11.15 12.24
N VAL A 223 2.33 -10.18 13.02
CA VAL A 223 2.47 -8.75 12.74
C VAL A 223 3.18 -8.13 13.92
N THR A 224 4.28 -7.42 13.66
CA THR A 224 5.04 -6.69 14.67
C THR A 224 5.07 -5.22 14.29
N ILE A 225 4.63 -4.35 15.19
CA ILE A 225 4.55 -2.90 14.97
C ILE A 225 5.51 -2.22 15.94
N TYR A 226 6.23 -1.23 15.45
CA TYR A 226 7.09 -0.36 16.22
C TYR A 226 6.58 1.07 16.10
N GLY A 227 6.44 1.75 17.23
CA GLY A 227 6.03 3.15 17.26
C GLY A 227 7.15 4.09 16.82
N LYS A 228 6.83 5.39 16.80
CA LYS A 228 7.75 6.48 16.47
C LYS A 228 9.01 6.51 17.36
N ASP A 229 8.91 6.03 18.59
CA ASP A 229 10.02 5.91 19.55
C ASP A 229 10.93 4.69 19.26
N GLY A 230 10.58 3.88 18.27
CA GLY A 230 11.29 2.68 17.87
C GLY A 230 10.98 1.46 18.74
N GLN A 231 10.11 1.59 19.75
CA GLN A 231 9.71 0.51 20.66
C GLN A 231 8.54 -0.28 20.10
N LEU A 232 8.34 -1.50 20.61
CA LEU A 232 7.19 -2.33 20.25
C LEU A 232 5.89 -1.63 20.65
N ALA A 233 4.98 -1.52 19.70
CA ALA A 233 3.69 -0.88 19.87
C ALA A 233 2.56 -1.90 19.69
N GLN A 234 1.61 -1.90 20.63
CA GLN A 234 0.36 -2.63 20.47
C GLN A 234 -0.69 -1.67 19.93
N ARG A 235 -1.39 -2.11 18.88
CA ARG A 235 -2.48 -1.36 18.24
C ARG A 235 -3.76 -2.16 18.36
N LYS A 236 -4.89 -1.46 18.50
CA LYS A 236 -6.20 -2.09 18.65
C LYS A 236 -6.57 -2.81 17.35
N VAL A 237 -7.10 -4.02 17.48
CA VAL A 237 -7.75 -4.72 16.36
C VAL A 237 -9.18 -4.23 16.27
N HIS A 238 -9.58 -3.81 15.08
CA HIS A 238 -10.92 -3.37 14.74
C HIS A 238 -11.60 -4.42 13.88
N MET A 239 -12.89 -4.66 14.12
CA MET A 239 -13.74 -5.38 13.18
C MET A 239 -14.37 -4.35 12.26
N SER A 240 -14.17 -4.49 10.95
CA SER A 240 -14.77 -3.60 9.97
C SER A 240 -16.22 -3.96 9.71
N ASP A 241 -17.12 -3.05 10.07
CA ASP A 241 -18.56 -3.14 9.79
C ASP A 241 -18.91 -2.79 8.34
N VAL A 242 -17.94 -2.30 7.56
CA VAL A 242 -18.13 -2.01 6.13
C VAL A 242 -18.62 -3.27 5.42
N SER A 243 -19.82 -3.19 4.84
CA SER A 243 -20.38 -4.28 4.04
C SER A 243 -19.76 -4.30 2.64
N LEU A 244 -19.57 -5.48 2.05
CA LEU A 244 -19.13 -5.54 0.65
C LEU A 244 -20.21 -4.99 -0.29
N ALA A 245 -21.48 -5.21 0.04
CA ALA A 245 -22.63 -4.74 -0.75
C ALA A 245 -22.68 -3.20 -0.85
N SER A 246 -22.28 -2.47 0.20
CA SER A 246 -22.25 -1.00 0.15
C SER A 246 -21.19 -0.46 -0.81
N LEU A 247 -20.19 -1.27 -1.17
CA LEU A 247 -19.13 -0.92 -2.11
C LEU A 247 -19.42 -1.36 -3.56
N GLU A 248 -20.59 -1.97 -3.80
CA GLU A 248 -21.03 -2.41 -5.13
C GLU A 248 -22.09 -1.46 -5.70
N LEU A 249 -22.26 -1.48 -7.02
CA LEU A 249 -23.28 -0.67 -7.70
C LEU A 249 -24.71 -1.14 -7.41
N GLY A 250 -24.90 -2.40 -7.02
CA GLY A 250 -26.24 -2.97 -6.83
C GLY A 250 -27.13 -2.77 -8.08
N PRO A 251 -28.38 -2.28 -7.92
CA PRO A 251 -29.29 -2.05 -9.05
C PRO A 251 -29.01 -0.76 -9.84
N TYR A 252 -27.98 0.02 -9.46
CA TYR A 252 -27.71 1.33 -10.05
C TYR A 252 -26.70 1.26 -11.19
N SER A 253 -26.74 2.23 -12.10
CA SER A 253 -25.80 2.30 -13.23
C SER A 253 -24.49 3.02 -12.89
N HIS A 254 -24.51 3.88 -11.86
CA HIS A 254 -23.34 4.67 -11.44
C HIS A 254 -23.29 4.80 -9.91
N PHE A 255 -22.08 4.90 -9.34
CA PHE A 255 -21.91 5.12 -7.89
C PHE A 255 -22.54 6.44 -7.45
N MET A 256 -22.36 7.51 -8.23
CA MET A 256 -23.02 8.79 -7.97
C MET A 256 -24.55 8.66 -7.91
N GLN A 257 -25.15 7.83 -8.79
CA GLN A 257 -26.59 7.57 -8.75
C GLN A 257 -26.97 6.80 -7.48
N LYS A 258 -26.26 5.72 -7.16
CA LYS A 258 -26.46 4.96 -5.92
C LYS A 258 -26.41 5.87 -4.69
N GLU A 259 -25.32 6.65 -4.55
CA GLU A 259 -25.07 7.52 -3.40
C GLU A 259 -26.13 8.62 -3.25
N ILE A 260 -26.64 9.18 -4.36
CA ILE A 260 -27.77 10.12 -4.32
C ILE A 260 -29.05 9.45 -3.79
N TYR A 261 -29.34 8.23 -4.24
CA TYR A 261 -30.56 7.51 -3.84
C TYR A 261 -30.45 6.91 -2.42
N GLU A 262 -29.25 6.64 -1.94
CA GLU A 262 -29.00 6.13 -0.59
C GLU A 262 -29.00 7.24 0.49
N GLN A 263 -29.06 8.53 0.12
CA GLN A 263 -29.09 9.64 1.08
C GLN A 263 -30.10 9.49 2.22
N PRO A 264 -31.37 9.04 2.00
CA PRO A 264 -32.32 8.87 3.09
C PRO A 264 -31.84 7.85 4.14
N ARG A 265 -31.24 6.75 3.69
CA ARG A 265 -30.68 5.73 4.59
C ARG A 265 -29.40 6.24 5.26
N ALA A 266 -28.50 6.88 4.52
CA ALA A 266 -27.28 7.45 5.09
C ALA A 266 -27.57 8.46 6.21
N LEU A 267 -28.62 9.29 6.05
CA LEU A 267 -29.10 10.19 7.11
C LEU A 267 -29.63 9.41 8.32
N ALA A 268 -30.46 8.39 8.09
CA ALA A 268 -30.99 7.55 9.17
C ALA A 268 -29.87 6.87 9.97
N ASP A 269 -28.94 6.19 9.28
CA ASP A 269 -27.79 5.51 9.90
C ASP A 269 -26.92 6.49 10.71
N THR A 270 -26.74 7.73 10.21
CA THR A 270 -25.98 8.79 10.92
C THR A 270 -26.69 9.28 12.18
N ILE A 271 -28.02 9.45 12.11
CA ILE A 271 -28.82 9.91 13.25
C ILE A 271 -28.96 8.80 14.31
N GLU A 272 -29.14 7.55 13.90
CA GLU A 272 -29.26 6.39 14.80
C GLU A 272 -28.01 6.25 15.68
N ALA A 273 -26.81 6.37 15.10
CA ALA A 273 -25.55 6.34 15.84
C ALA A 273 -25.45 7.46 16.91
N LEU A 274 -26.01 8.64 16.64
CA LEU A 274 -26.03 9.76 17.60
C LEU A 274 -27.07 9.55 18.71
N ILE A 275 -28.20 8.92 18.39
CA ILE A 275 -29.24 8.56 19.37
C ILE A 275 -28.70 7.47 20.32
N ASP A 276 -28.00 6.48 19.78
CA ASP A 276 -27.42 5.37 20.55
C ASP A 276 -26.29 5.83 21.49
N ASP A 277 -25.50 6.85 21.13
CA ASP A 277 -24.52 7.49 22.02
C ASP A 277 -25.17 8.38 23.10
N GLY A 278 -26.50 8.57 23.03
CA GLY A 278 -27.29 9.27 24.03
C GLY A 278 -27.05 10.79 24.11
N ALA A 279 -26.38 11.39 23.12
CA ALA A 279 -26.03 12.80 23.13
C ALA A 279 -25.93 13.43 21.72
N PHE A 280 -26.71 14.49 21.49
CA PHE A 280 -26.40 15.48 20.45
C PHE A 280 -25.41 16.48 21.06
N ARG A 281 -24.11 16.29 20.81
CA ARG A 281 -23.10 17.22 21.31
C ARG A 281 -23.23 18.57 20.60
N PRO A 282 -23.22 19.71 21.33
CA PRO A 282 -23.32 21.03 20.73
C PRO A 282 -22.24 21.34 19.69
N GLU A 283 -21.09 20.65 19.76
CA GLU A 283 -19.99 20.80 18.79
C GLU A 283 -20.34 20.34 17.37
N LEU A 284 -21.50 19.70 17.16
CA LEU A 284 -21.99 19.24 15.85
C LEU A 284 -22.80 20.30 15.09
N PHE A 285 -22.99 21.50 15.64
CA PHE A 285 -23.76 22.61 15.05
C PHE A 285 -22.93 23.88 14.88
#